data_AF-A0AAE3E1Z1-F1
#
_entry.id   AF-A0AAE3E1Z1-F1
#
_cell.length_a   1.000
_cell.length_b   1.000
_cell.length_c   1.000
_cell.angle_alpha   90.00
_cell.angle_beta   90.00
_cell.angle_gamma   90.00
#
_symmetry.space_group_name_H-M   'P 1'
#
loop_
_entity.id
_entity.type
_entity.pdbx_description
1 polymer ?
#
loop_
_entity_poly.entity_id
_entity_poly.type
_entity_poly.pdbx_seq_one_letter_code
_entity_poly.pdbx_strand_id
1 'polypeptide(L)'
;MQVCPKCGYVTMDNNDKYCPNCIYKAEYENVDDVSKGLKEMYEEDYEDQLLFESFGIKRDNSYVPKTSEEQLAEERAERLAREHEYEKQHPNAVRCPKCGSYSVATTNRGYSLLTGFIGSGSPRNVCQKCGHKWKPGK
;
A
#
# COMPACT_ATOMS: atom_id res chain seq x y z
N MET A 1 -8.54 25.36 -33.20
CA MET A 1 -8.74 24.48 -32.04
C MET A 1 -7.90 25.02 -30.91
N GLN A 2 -8.47 25.14 -29.72
CA GLN A 2 -7.83 25.75 -28.57
C GLN A 2 -7.88 24.79 -27.38
N VAL A 3 -6.79 24.70 -26.62
CA VAL A 3 -6.62 23.70 -25.54
C VAL A 3 -6.43 24.40 -24.20
N CYS A 4 -7.11 23.91 -23.16
CA CYS A 4 -6.91 24.41 -21.81
C CYS A 4 -5.56 23.93 -21.26
N PRO A 5 -4.65 24.82 -20.84
CA PRO A 5 -3.31 24.43 -20.39
C PRO A 5 -3.31 23.68 -19.04
N LYS A 6 -4.40 23.76 -18.28
CA LYS A 6 -4.50 23.08 -16.97
C LYS A 6 -4.98 21.63 -17.07
N CYS A 7 -5.90 21.33 -17.97
CA CYS A 7 -6.54 20.02 -18.03
C CYS A 7 -6.61 19.38 -19.43
N GLY A 8 -6.09 20.05 -20.46
CA GLY A 8 -6.07 19.52 -21.82
C GLY A 8 -7.42 19.51 -22.54
N TYR A 9 -8.46 20.18 -22.00
CA TYR A 9 -9.77 20.24 -22.65
C TYR A 9 -9.68 20.98 -23.99
N VAL A 10 -10.13 20.33 -25.07
CA VAL A 10 -10.09 20.87 -26.44
C VAL A 10 -11.46 21.42 -26.83
N THR A 11 -11.48 22.65 -27.32
CA THR A 11 -12.68 23.30 -27.85
C THR A 11 -12.41 23.98 -29.19
N MET A 12 -13.47 24.11 -29.99
CA MET A 12 -13.44 24.78 -31.28
C MET A 12 -13.68 26.29 -31.16
N ASP A 13 -14.51 26.70 -30.19
CA ASP A 13 -14.93 28.08 -29.97
C ASP A 13 -14.70 28.47 -28.50
N ASN A 14 -14.06 29.63 -28.27
CA ASN A 14 -13.78 30.15 -26.95
C ASN A 14 -14.37 31.55 -26.77
N ASN A 15 -15.67 31.60 -26.50
CA ASN A 15 -16.31 32.81 -25.99
C ASN A 15 -16.45 32.83 -24.47
N ASP A 16 -16.13 31.72 -23.79
CA ASP A 16 -16.29 31.60 -22.35
C ASP A 16 -15.01 31.95 -21.59
N LYS A 17 -15.17 32.79 -20.55
CA LYS A 17 -14.08 33.29 -19.69
C LYS A 17 -13.41 32.20 -18.83
N TYR A 18 -14.00 31.02 -18.76
CA TYR A 18 -13.55 29.92 -17.90
C TYR A 18 -13.66 28.59 -18.65
N CYS A 19 -12.70 27.69 -18.40
CA CYS A 19 -12.77 26.34 -18.95
C CYS A 19 -13.98 25.58 -18.39
N PRO A 20 -14.87 25.02 -19.23
CA PRO A 20 -16.06 24.30 -18.75
C PRO A 20 -15.71 23.01 -17.99
N ASN A 21 -14.53 22.42 -18.26
CA ASN A 21 -14.10 21.19 -17.62
C ASN A 21 -13.47 21.40 -16.23
N CYS A 22 -12.69 22.48 -16.03
CA CYS A 22 -11.92 22.68 -14.79
C CYS A 22 -12.04 24.07 -14.15
N ILE A 23 -12.90 24.94 -14.71
CA ILE A 23 -13.20 26.32 -14.27
C ILE A 23 -11.94 27.20 -14.21
N TYR A 24 -10.87 26.77 -14.87
CA TYR A 24 -9.64 27.52 -14.93
C TYR A 24 -9.82 28.77 -15.79
N LYS A 25 -9.35 29.90 -15.27
CA LYS A 25 -9.37 31.20 -15.93
C LYS A 25 -8.06 31.38 -16.67
N ALA A 26 -8.01 31.01 -17.93
CA ALA A 26 -6.84 31.27 -18.77
C ALA A 26 -7.25 31.49 -20.22
N GLU A 27 -6.42 32.25 -20.93
CA GLU A 27 -6.39 32.27 -22.38
C GLU A 27 -6.00 30.87 -22.87
N TYR A 28 -6.77 30.34 -23.81
CA TYR A 28 -6.48 29.02 -24.35
C TYR A 28 -5.36 29.10 -25.38
N GLU A 29 -4.51 28.08 -25.42
CA GLU A 29 -3.41 28.01 -26.37
C GLU A 29 -3.90 27.42 -27.70
N ASN A 30 -3.34 27.89 -28.82
CA ASN A 30 -3.64 27.32 -30.13
C ASN A 30 -2.94 25.96 -30.28
N VAL A 31 -3.65 24.98 -30.83
CA VAL A 31 -3.12 23.62 -31.06
C VAL A 31 -1.84 23.62 -31.90
N ASP A 32 -1.69 24.57 -32.83
CA ASP A 32 -0.50 24.65 -33.69
C ASP A 32 0.78 24.97 -32.89
N ASP A 33 0.69 25.83 -31.86
CA ASP A 33 1.81 26.18 -30.97
C ASP A 33 2.18 25.00 -30.06
N VAL A 34 1.18 24.26 -29.56
CA VAL A 34 1.36 23.02 -28.80
C VAL A 34 2.05 21.95 -29.65
N SER A 35 1.67 21.81 -30.92
CA SER A 35 2.26 20.83 -31.84
C SER A 35 3.72 21.12 -32.15
N LYS A 36 4.11 22.41 -32.13
CA LYS A 36 5.49 22.84 -32.33
C LYS A 36 6.37 22.51 -31.13
N GLY A 37 5.92 22.85 -29.91
CA GLY A 37 6.65 22.49 -28.69
C GLY A 37 6.77 20.97 -28.50
N LEU A 38 5.76 20.22 -28.94
CA LEU A 38 5.81 18.76 -28.94
C LEU A 38 6.88 18.23 -29.90
N LYS A 39 6.99 18.79 -31.11
CA LYS A 39 8.05 18.41 -32.07
C LYS A 39 9.45 18.72 -31.55
N GLU A 40 9.63 19.90 -30.92
CA GLU A 40 10.91 20.30 -30.34
C GLU A 40 11.35 19.32 -29.23
N MET A 41 10.45 18.88 -28.35
CA MET A 41 10.77 17.84 -27.35
C MET A 41 11.18 16.49 -27.97
N TYR A 42 10.49 16.06 -29.04
CA TYR A 42 10.83 14.79 -29.70
C TYR A 42 12.19 14.84 -30.42
N GLU A 43 12.60 16.01 -30.92
CA GLU A 43 13.91 16.20 -31.55
C GLU A 43 15.04 16.24 -30.51
N GLU A 44 14.84 16.87 -29.35
CA GLU A 44 15.81 16.84 -28.23
C GLU A 44 16.01 15.42 -27.67
N ASP A 45 14.92 14.67 -27.44
CA ASP A 45 14.99 13.28 -26.95
C ASP A 45 15.78 12.36 -27.91
N TYR A 46 15.71 12.62 -29.22
CA TYR A 46 16.41 11.83 -30.25
C TYR A 46 17.93 12.08 -30.24
N GLU A 47 18.34 13.35 -30.11
CA GLU A 47 19.76 13.73 -30.01
C GLU A 47 20.41 13.15 -28.74
N ASP A 48 19.72 13.22 -27.59
CA ASP A 48 20.18 12.61 -26.34
C ASP A 48 20.32 11.08 -26.43
N GLN A 49 19.38 10.43 -27.13
CA GLN A 49 19.43 9.00 -27.36
C GLN A 49 20.64 8.59 -28.22
N LEU A 50 20.94 9.34 -29.29
CA LEU A 50 22.11 9.11 -30.14
C LEU A 50 23.43 9.32 -29.37
N LEU A 51 23.48 10.32 -28.50
CA LEU A 51 24.60 10.58 -27.60
C LEU A 51 24.85 9.38 -26.67
N PHE A 52 23.81 8.81 -26.07
CA PHE A 52 23.93 7.67 -25.17
C PHE A 52 24.39 6.38 -25.88
N GLU A 53 23.87 6.13 -27.09
CA GLU A 53 24.31 5.01 -27.94
C GLU A 53 25.79 5.14 -28.35
N SER A 54 26.26 6.37 -28.59
CA SER A 54 27.67 6.65 -28.92
C SER A 54 28.64 6.34 -27.76
N PHE A 55 28.17 6.37 -26.52
CA PHE A 55 28.95 5.99 -25.32
C PHE A 55 28.89 4.49 -25.00
N GLY A 56 28.15 3.68 -25.78
CA GLY A 56 28.06 2.23 -25.60
C GLY A 56 27.39 1.79 -24.29
N ILE A 57 26.74 2.70 -23.58
CA ILE A 57 25.99 2.40 -22.36
C ILE A 57 24.64 1.87 -22.82
N LYS A 58 24.37 0.57 -22.63
CA LYS A 58 23.01 0.04 -22.79
C LYS A 58 22.26 0.38 -21.51
N ARG A 59 21.08 1.01 -21.60
CA ARG A 59 20.15 1.02 -20.47
C ARG A 59 19.70 -0.42 -20.27
N ASP A 60 20.20 -1.10 -19.25
CA ASP A 60 19.73 -2.39 -18.81
C ASP A 60 18.37 -2.24 -18.10
N ASN A 61 17.38 -1.73 -18.83
CA ASN A 61 16.02 -1.60 -18.31
C ASN A 61 15.26 -2.93 -18.39
N SER A 62 15.93 -4.04 -18.07
CA SER A 62 15.27 -5.34 -17.94
C SER A 62 14.56 -5.38 -16.59
N TYR A 63 13.40 -4.73 -16.51
CA TYR A 63 12.46 -5.00 -15.45
C TYR A 63 11.99 -6.45 -15.60
N VAL A 64 12.53 -7.34 -14.77
CA VAL A 64 12.07 -8.71 -14.66
C VAL A 64 10.97 -8.72 -13.61
N PRO A 65 9.70 -8.94 -13.98
CA PRO A 65 8.62 -9.05 -13.00
C PRO A 65 8.89 -10.27 -12.11
N LYS A 66 8.84 -10.07 -10.79
CA LYS A 66 8.95 -11.15 -9.80
C LYS A 66 7.88 -12.20 -10.10
N THR A 67 8.27 -13.46 -10.12
CA THR A 67 7.37 -14.60 -10.27
C THR A 67 6.48 -14.74 -9.03
N SER A 68 5.34 -15.43 -9.17
CA SER A 68 4.42 -15.68 -8.05
C SER A 68 5.08 -16.45 -6.89
N GLU A 69 6.06 -17.31 -7.19
CA GLU A 69 6.81 -18.06 -6.17
C GLU A 69 7.75 -17.16 -5.37
N GLU A 70 8.46 -16.24 -6.04
CA GLU A 70 9.33 -15.25 -5.40
C GLU A 70 8.53 -14.29 -4.52
N GLN A 71 7.37 -13.84 -5.00
CA GLN A 71 6.45 -12.99 -4.22
C GLN A 71 5.97 -13.70 -2.95
N LEU A 72 5.60 -14.98 -3.05
CA LEU A 72 5.20 -15.79 -1.88
C LEU A 72 6.35 -16.04 -0.91
N ALA A 73 7.56 -16.25 -1.41
CA ALA A 73 8.75 -16.45 -0.59
C ALA A 73 9.10 -15.20 0.21
N GLU A 74 9.02 -14.03 -0.42
CA GLU A 74 9.24 -12.73 0.22
C GLU A 74 8.18 -12.47 1.30
N GLU A 75 6.89 -12.67 1.01
CA GLU A 75 5.82 -12.49 2.02
C GLU A 75 6.00 -13.41 3.23
N ARG A 76 6.44 -14.66 3.03
CA ARG A 76 6.78 -15.58 4.11
C ARG A 76 7.97 -15.08 4.92
N ALA A 77 9.03 -14.61 4.26
CA ALA A 77 10.22 -14.09 4.92
C ALA A 77 9.89 -12.86 5.78
N GLU A 78 9.11 -11.92 5.24
CA GLU A 78 8.63 -10.75 5.98
C GLU A 78 7.76 -11.14 7.18
N ARG A 79 6.89 -12.14 7.03
CA ARG A 79 6.05 -12.63 8.12
C ARG A 79 6.89 -13.21 9.26
N LEU A 80 7.91 -14.01 8.92
CA LEU A 80 8.84 -14.59 9.91
C LEU A 80 9.68 -13.49 10.59
N ALA A 81 10.16 -12.50 9.84
CA ALA A 81 10.91 -11.37 10.38
C ALA A 81 10.08 -10.58 11.41
N ARG A 82 8.81 -10.26 11.08
CA ARG A 82 7.89 -9.59 12.02
C ARG A 82 7.60 -10.42 13.27
N GLU A 83 7.44 -11.73 13.13
CA GLU A 83 7.23 -12.62 14.29
C GLU A 83 8.47 -12.63 15.20
N HIS A 84 9.67 -12.70 14.62
CA HIS A 84 10.93 -12.67 15.38
C HIS A 84 11.17 -11.30 16.07
N GLU A 85 10.88 -10.19 15.39
CA GLU A 85 10.93 -8.86 16.02
C GLU A 85 9.93 -8.71 17.16
N TYR A 86 8.70 -9.22 16.97
CA TYR A 86 7.68 -9.22 18.01
C TYR A 86 8.13 -10.02 19.24
N GLU A 87 8.73 -11.20 19.04
CA GLU A 87 9.33 -12.02 20.10
C GLU A 87 10.43 -11.29 20.88
N LYS A 88 11.32 -10.61 20.15
CA LYS A 88 12.41 -9.84 20.75
C LYS A 88 11.89 -8.65 21.58
N GLN A 89 10.84 -7.97 21.10
CA GLN A 89 10.23 -6.84 21.82
C GLN A 89 9.38 -7.32 23.01
N HIS A 90 8.81 -8.53 22.95
CA HIS A 90 7.91 -9.07 23.98
C HIS A 90 8.40 -10.43 24.51
N PRO A 91 9.54 -10.49 25.22
CA PRO A 91 10.11 -11.75 25.71
C PRO A 91 9.19 -12.49 26.69
N ASN A 92 8.27 -11.78 27.33
CA ASN A 92 7.28 -12.33 28.28
C ASN A 92 5.86 -12.40 27.68
N ALA A 93 5.72 -12.39 26.35
CA ALA A 93 4.42 -12.51 25.70
C ALA A 93 3.77 -13.86 26.01
N VAL A 94 2.52 -13.81 26.47
CA VAL A 94 1.74 -15.01 26.77
C VAL A 94 1.36 -15.71 25.46
N ARG A 95 1.69 -17.00 25.34
CA ARG A 95 1.25 -17.84 24.21
C ARG A 95 0.11 -18.76 24.60
N CYS A 96 -0.76 -19.06 23.64
CA CYS A 96 -1.76 -20.10 23.84
C CYS A 96 -1.09 -21.49 23.94
N PRO A 97 -1.29 -22.26 25.02
CA PRO A 97 -0.67 -23.57 25.19
C PRO A 97 -1.20 -24.63 24.21
N LYS A 98 -2.36 -24.38 23.57
CA LYS A 98 -2.97 -25.30 22.60
C LYS A 98 -2.47 -25.08 21.16
N CYS A 99 -2.21 -23.83 20.76
CA CYS A 99 -1.95 -23.49 19.35
C CYS A 99 -0.81 -22.50 19.10
N GLY A 100 -0.11 -22.06 20.16
CA GLY A 100 1.07 -21.19 20.07
C GLY A 100 0.80 -19.72 19.76
N SER A 101 -0.45 -19.31 19.47
CA SER A 101 -0.75 -17.92 19.09
C SER A 101 -0.55 -16.92 20.24
N TYR A 102 -0.09 -15.72 19.89
CA TYR A 102 0.00 -14.55 20.78
C TYR A 102 -1.32 -13.81 21.01
N SER A 103 -2.34 -14.10 20.19
CA SER A 103 -3.65 -13.47 20.30
C SER A 103 -4.42 -14.01 21.51
N VAL A 104 -4.06 -13.53 22.70
CA VAL A 104 -4.66 -13.90 23.98
C VAL A 104 -5.37 -12.70 24.57
N ALA A 105 -6.62 -12.87 24.94
CA ALA A 105 -7.40 -11.87 25.67
C ALA A 105 -7.72 -12.37 27.07
N THR A 106 -7.77 -11.46 28.03
CA THR A 106 -8.19 -11.77 29.40
C THR A 106 -9.68 -11.47 29.55
N THR A 107 -10.47 -12.46 29.98
CA THR A 107 -11.89 -12.30 30.27
C THR A 107 -12.22 -12.83 31.67
N ASN A 108 -13.23 -12.27 32.31
CA ASN A 108 -13.68 -12.75 33.61
C ASN A 108 -14.74 -13.85 33.44
N ARG A 109 -14.67 -14.88 34.30
CA ARG A 109 -15.72 -15.90 34.36
C ARG A 109 -17.03 -15.24 34.80
N GLY A 110 -18.07 -15.39 33.99
CA GLY A 110 -19.41 -14.89 34.31
C GLY A 110 -20.18 -15.79 35.29
N TYR A 111 -21.42 -15.40 35.58
CA TYR A 111 -22.38 -16.18 36.36
C TYR A 111 -22.65 -17.54 35.71
N SER A 112 -22.78 -18.59 36.51
CA SER A 112 -23.14 -19.95 36.06
C SER A 112 -24.35 -20.43 36.84
N LEU A 113 -25.34 -21.00 36.16
CA LEU A 113 -26.52 -21.58 36.81
C LEU A 113 -26.18 -22.74 37.76
N LEU A 114 -25.07 -23.43 37.50
CA LEU A 114 -24.64 -24.59 38.29
C LEU A 114 -23.80 -24.22 39.52
N THR A 115 -22.97 -23.17 39.43
CA THR A 115 -22.10 -22.74 40.55
C THR A 115 -22.49 -21.39 41.14
N GLY A 116 -23.59 -20.79 40.68
CA GLY A 116 -24.01 -19.45 41.04
C GLY A 116 -22.90 -18.42 40.81
N PHE A 117 -22.67 -17.58 41.83
CA PHE A 117 -21.60 -16.59 41.87
C PHE A 117 -20.24 -17.17 42.30
N ILE A 118 -20.15 -18.45 42.68
CA ILE A 118 -18.89 -19.07 43.13
C ILE A 118 -17.92 -19.15 41.94
N GLY A 119 -16.90 -18.29 41.99
CA GLY A 119 -15.92 -18.12 40.92
C GLY A 119 -16.31 -17.12 39.82
N SER A 120 -17.42 -16.38 40.00
CA SER A 120 -17.73 -15.21 39.17
C SER A 120 -16.65 -14.13 39.37
N GLY A 121 -16.19 -13.52 38.29
CA GLY A 121 -15.12 -12.50 38.32
C GLY A 121 -13.70 -13.04 38.27
N SER A 122 -13.48 -14.37 38.28
CA SER A 122 -12.11 -14.91 38.18
C SER A 122 -11.54 -14.66 36.77
N PRO A 123 -10.35 -14.05 36.61
CA PRO A 123 -9.76 -13.81 35.30
C PRO A 123 -9.35 -15.13 34.63
N ARG A 124 -9.56 -15.20 33.32
CA ARG A 124 -9.23 -16.32 32.45
C ARG A 124 -8.62 -15.80 31.17
N ASN A 125 -7.50 -16.38 30.79
CA ASN A 125 -6.93 -16.13 29.47
C ASN A 125 -7.71 -16.96 28.44
N VAL A 126 -8.02 -16.34 27.30
CA VAL A 126 -8.74 -16.95 26.19
C VAL A 126 -8.01 -16.66 24.89
N CYS A 127 -7.67 -17.72 24.19
CA CYS A 127 -7.06 -17.62 22.86
C CYS A 127 -8.11 -17.15 21.84
N GLN A 128 -7.84 -16.05 21.14
CA GLN A 128 -8.69 -15.52 20.07
C GLN A 128 -8.59 -16.33 18.77
N LYS A 129 -7.54 -17.15 18.61
CA LYS A 129 -7.37 -18.03 17.45
C LYS A 129 -8.14 -19.35 17.58
N CYS A 130 -8.09 -20.00 18.75
CA CYS A 130 -8.64 -21.36 18.94
C CYS A 130 -9.66 -21.50 20.08
N GLY A 131 -9.94 -20.43 20.83
CA GLY A 131 -10.93 -20.41 21.91
C GLY A 131 -10.53 -21.11 23.21
N HIS A 132 -9.33 -21.70 23.28
CA HIS A 132 -8.86 -22.38 24.50
C HIS A 132 -8.79 -21.40 25.69
N LYS A 133 -9.25 -21.84 26.87
CA LYS A 133 -9.31 -21.02 28.09
C LYS A 133 -8.44 -21.61 29.21
N TRP A 134 -7.59 -20.80 29.84
CA TRP A 134 -6.73 -21.22 30.95
C TRP A 134 -6.66 -20.16 32.06
N LYS A 135 -6.09 -20.51 33.21
CA LYS A 135 -5.89 -19.55 34.32
C LYS A 135 -4.60 -18.75 34.07
N PRO A 136 -4.60 -17.43 34.27
CA PRO A 136 -3.36 -16.65 34.25
C PRO A 136 -2.44 -17.06 35.42
N GLY A 137 -1.13 -17.01 35.21
CA GLY A 137 -0.12 -17.35 36.23
C GLY A 137 0.07 -18.86 36.49
N LYS A 138 -0.40 -19.73 35.58
CA LYS A 138 -0.14 -21.17 35.58
C LYS A 138 0.43 -21.60 34.23
#